data_AF-A0A1Y0C5J4-F1
#
_entry.id   AF-A0A1Y0C5J4-F1
#
_cell.length_a   1.000
_cell.length_b   1.000
_cell.length_c   1.000
_cell.angle_alpha   90.00
_cell.angle_beta   90.00
_cell.angle_gamma   90.00
#
_symmetry.space_group_name_H-M   'P 1'
#
loop_
_entity.id
_entity.type
_entity.pdbx_description
1 polymer ?
#
loop_
_entity_poly.entity_id
_entity_poly.type
_entity_poly.pdbx_seq_one_letter_code
_entity_poly.pdbx_strand_id
1 'polypeptide(L)'
;MQISPHTALLEQQRCLLLAVVGRCNADELHRFRIRVDRFAEASTSDTPMARRERLRYGLATMEDMLAAIERHFEPLHSSQSG
;
A
#
# COMPACT_ATOMS: atom_id res chain seq x y z
N MET A 1 -11.57 22.66 -1.24
CA MET A 1 -10.18 22.26 -1.56
C MET A 1 -10.25 20.98 -2.38
N GLN A 2 -9.74 20.94 -3.61
CA GLN A 2 -9.73 19.71 -4.41
C GLN A 2 -8.49 18.89 -4.01
N ILE A 3 -8.70 17.68 -3.51
CA ILE A 3 -7.60 16.78 -3.13
C ILE A 3 -6.98 16.23 -4.41
N SER A 4 -5.65 16.29 -4.52
CA SER A 4 -4.96 15.73 -5.67
C SER A 4 -5.01 14.19 -5.64
N PRO A 5 -5.02 13.50 -6.79
CA PRO A 5 -4.98 12.04 -6.82
C PRO A 5 -3.79 11.44 -6.06
N HIS A 6 -2.63 12.11 -6.09
CA HIS A 6 -1.44 11.70 -5.34
C HIS A 6 -1.67 11.76 -3.83
N THR A 7 -2.27 12.85 -3.36
CA THR A 7 -2.58 13.05 -1.93
C THR A 7 -3.58 12.00 -1.44
N ALA A 8 -4.67 11.77 -2.17
CA ALA A 8 -5.66 10.76 -1.82
C ALA A 8 -5.05 9.36 -1.78
N LEU A 9 -4.19 9.03 -2.74
CA LEU A 9 -3.52 7.73 -2.80
C LEU A 9 -2.51 7.54 -1.65
N LEU A 10 -1.76 8.59 -1.30
CA LEU A 10 -0.83 8.56 -0.17
C LEU A 10 -1.56 8.34 1.16
N GLU A 11 -2.71 8.99 1.36
CA GLU A 11 -3.56 8.76 2.54
C GLU A 11 -4.04 7.31 2.62
N GLN A 12 -4.51 6.74 1.49
CA GLN A 12 -4.91 5.34 1.43
C GLN A 12 -3.74 4.38 1.73
N GLN A 13 -2.55 4.64 1.18
CA GLN A 13 -1.35 3.86 1.47
C GLN A 13 -0.97 3.89 2.95
N ARG A 14 -1.05 5.05 3.61
CA ARG A 14 -0.79 5.19 5.05
C ARG A 14 -1.79 4.41 5.89
N CYS A 15 -3.07 4.42 5.51
CA CYS A 15 -4.10 3.61 6.17
C CYS A 15 -3.83 2.10 6.02
N LEU A 16 -3.48 1.64 4.82
CA LEU A 16 -3.12 0.23 4.60
C LEU A 16 -1.85 -0.16 5.37
N LEU A 17 -0.89 0.75 5.48
CA LEU A 17 0.32 0.51 6.25
C LEU A 17 0.01 0.21 7.73
N LEU A 18 -0.98 0.88 8.31
CA LEU A 18 -1.45 0.56 9.67
C LEU A 18 -2.10 -0.82 9.75
N ALA A 19 -2.81 -1.24 8.71
CA ALA A 19 -3.43 -2.57 8.66
C ALA A 19 -2.39 -3.71 8.55
N VAL A 20 -1.25 -3.50 7.88
CA VAL A 20 -0.21 -4.55 7.76
C VAL A 20 0.64 -4.74 9.02
N VAL A 21 0.74 -3.75 9.92
CA VAL A 21 1.63 -3.80 11.11
C VAL A 21 1.39 -5.03 11.99
N GLY A 22 0.15 -5.47 12.14
CA GLY A 22 -0.19 -6.65 12.95
C GLY A 22 -0.30 -7.96 12.18
N ARG A 23 0.03 -7.96 10.89
CA ARG A 23 -0.24 -9.08 9.97
C ARG A 23 1.00 -9.53 9.22
N CYS A 24 1.91 -8.62 8.92
CA CYS A 24 3.12 -8.90 8.17
C CYS A 24 4.33 -9.05 9.10
N ASN A 25 5.37 -9.73 8.60
CA ASN A 25 6.66 -9.75 9.29
C ASN A 25 7.40 -8.40 9.19
N ALA A 26 8.46 -8.23 9.98
CA ALA A 26 9.21 -6.99 10.07
C ALA A 26 9.82 -6.54 8.72
N ASP A 27 10.30 -7.50 7.92
CA ASP A 27 10.91 -7.22 6.61
C ASP A 27 9.87 -6.73 5.60
N GLU A 28 8.69 -7.35 5.55
CA GLU A 28 7.57 -6.90 4.74
C GLU A 28 7.14 -5.50 5.13
N LEU A 29 6.96 -5.24 6.43
CA LEU A 29 6.59 -3.92 6.94
C LEU A 29 7.63 -2.85 6.60
N HIS A 30 8.92 -3.17 6.73
CA HIS A 30 10.00 -2.27 6.38
C HIS A 30 10.00 -1.94 4.88
N ARG A 31 9.82 -2.95 4.01
CA ARG A 31 9.72 -2.74 2.56
C ARG A 31 8.53 -1.85 2.19
N PHE A 32 7.36 -2.05 2.81
CA PHE A 32 6.19 -1.20 2.53
C PHE A 32 6.40 0.23 2.99
N ARG A 33 6.96 0.45 4.19
CA ARG A 33 7.33 1.80 4.67
C ARG A 33 8.19 2.55 3.66
N ILE A 34 9.29 1.94 3.20
CA ILE A 34 10.19 2.57 2.23
C ILE A 34 9.44 2.98 0.95
N ARG A 35 8.53 2.14 0.45
CA ARG A 35 7.79 2.45 -0.78
C ARG A 35 6.81 3.61 -0.59
N VAL A 36 6.11 3.65 0.54
CA VAL A 36 5.20 4.75 0.89
C VAL A 36 5.97 6.05 1.09
N ASP A 37 7.10 6.02 1.78
CA ASP A 37 7.96 7.18 1.99
C ASP A 37 8.51 7.71 0.65
N ARG A 38 8.99 6.82 -0.23
CA ARG A 38 9.40 7.20 -1.60
C ARG A 38 8.26 7.81 -2.41
N PHE A 39 7.05 7.29 -2.29
CA PHE A 39 5.89 7.85 -2.98
C PHE A 39 5.53 9.25 -2.44
N ALA A 40 5.69 9.47 -1.13
CA ALA A 40 5.45 10.76 -0.48
C ALA A 40 6.51 11.82 -0.87
N GLU A 41 7.78 11.42 -0.94
CA GLU A 41 8.92 12.32 -1.24
C GLU A 41 9.10 12.62 -2.73
N ALA A 42 8.51 11.81 -3.61
CA ALA A 42 8.69 11.98 -5.05
C ALA A 42 8.25 13.38 -5.51
N SER A 43 9.19 14.21 -5.99
CA SER A 43 8.92 15.57 -6.45
C SER A 43 7.90 15.56 -7.59
N THR A 44 6.88 16.42 -7.59
CA THR A 44 5.90 16.47 -8.70
C THR A 44 6.62 16.76 -10.02
N SER A 45 6.78 15.74 -10.87
CA SER A 45 7.30 15.92 -12.22
C SER A 45 6.22 16.57 -13.08
N ASP A 46 6.62 17.52 -13.92
CA ASP A 46 5.69 18.31 -14.71
C ASP A 46 5.10 17.55 -15.92
N THR A 47 5.66 16.37 -16.25
CA THR A 47 5.15 15.59 -17.38
C THR A 47 3.92 14.74 -16.98
N PRO A 48 2.87 14.70 -17.82
CA PRO A 48 1.74 13.79 -17.60
C PRO A 48 2.15 12.31 -17.50
N MET A 49 3.20 11.91 -18.21
CA MET A 49 3.71 10.54 -18.18
C MET A 49 4.32 10.19 -16.82
N ALA A 50 5.19 11.05 -16.27
CA ALA A 50 5.76 10.82 -14.95
C ALA A 50 4.70 10.84 -13.84
N ARG A 51 3.66 11.69 -13.97
CA ARG A 51 2.51 11.66 -13.06
C ARG A 51 1.77 10.32 -13.11
N ARG A 52 1.50 9.80 -14.31
CA ARG A 52 0.86 8.48 -14.49
C ARG A 52 1.69 7.35 -13.91
N GLU A 53 2.98 7.34 -14.21
CA GLU A 53 3.90 6.29 -13.74
C GLU A 53 4.02 6.29 -12.21
N ARG A 54 4.00 7.47 -11.61
CA ARG A 54 3.92 7.61 -10.15
C ARG A 54 2.65 7.00 -9.58
N LEU A 55 1.48 7.36 -10.12
CA LEU A 55 0.22 6.81 -9.63
C LEU A 55 0.20 5.29 -9.79
N ARG A 56 0.74 4.76 -10.90
CA ARG A 56 0.90 3.32 -11.14
C ARG A 56 1.77 2.66 -10.07
N TYR A 57 2.91 3.27 -9.73
CA TYR A 57 3.77 2.80 -8.62
C TYR A 57 3.02 2.81 -7.28
N GLY A 58 2.25 3.86 -7.01
CA GLY A 58 1.46 3.96 -5.79
C GLY A 58 0.39 2.87 -5.68
N LEU A 59 -0.34 2.63 -6.77
CA LEU A 59 -1.35 1.57 -6.85
C LEU A 59 -0.74 0.18 -6.69
N ALA A 60 0.35 -0.11 -7.39
CA ALA A 60 1.06 -1.40 -7.24
C ALA A 60 1.52 -1.64 -5.79
N THR A 61 1.95 -0.59 -5.09
CA THR A 61 2.30 -0.69 -3.66
C THR A 61 1.09 -1.04 -2.80
N MET A 62 -0.10 -0.53 -3.12
CA MET A 62 -1.33 -0.90 -2.41
C MET A 62 -1.75 -2.34 -2.70
N GLU A 63 -1.69 -2.77 -3.95
CA GLU A 63 -1.99 -4.15 -4.36
C GLU A 63 -1.09 -5.15 -3.62
N ASP A 64 0.20 -4.86 -3.51
CA ASP A 64 1.13 -5.68 -2.75
C ASP A 64 0.82 -5.71 -1.24
N MET A 65 0.39 -4.59 -0.66
CA MET A 65 -0.04 -4.52 0.75
C MET A 65 -1.32 -5.33 0.99
N LEU A 66 -2.31 -5.24 0.10
CA LEU A 66 -3.54 -6.01 0.17
C LEU A 66 -3.27 -7.51 0.04
N ALA A 67 -2.45 -7.92 -0.94
CA ALA A 67 -2.04 -9.30 -1.09
C ALA A 67 -1.28 -9.81 0.15
N ALA A 68 -0.48 -8.97 0.81
CA ALA A 68 0.18 -9.33 2.06
C ALA A 68 -0.83 -9.49 3.21
N ILE A 69 -1.82 -8.61 3.32
CA ILE A 69 -2.91 -8.74 4.30
C ILE A 69 -3.65 -10.06 4.08
N GLU A 70 -4.03 -10.38 2.85
CA GLU A 70 -4.77 -11.60 2.50
C GLU A 70 -3.98 -12.88 2.83
N ARG A 71 -2.67 -12.94 2.52
CA ARG A 71 -1.84 -14.11 2.85
C ARG A 71 -1.81 -14.43 4.34
N HIS A 72 -1.89 -13.41 5.18
CA HIS A 72 -1.84 -13.55 6.64
C HIS A 72 -3.24 -13.62 7.29
N PHE A 73 -4.29 -13.42 6.51
CA PHE A 73 -5.66 -13.74 6.88
C PHE A 73 -6.00 -15.16 6.37
N GLU A 74 -5.57 -16.17 7.12
CA GLU A 74 -6.26 -17.47 7.03
C GLU A 74 -7.71 -17.27 7.50
N PRO A 75 -8.73 -17.71 6.72
CA PRO A 75 -10.08 -17.81 7.27
C PRO A 75 -10.04 -18.81 8.43
N LEU A 76 -10.64 -18.46 9.58
CA LEU A 76 -10.87 -19.35 10.72
C LEU A 76 -11.90 -20.47 10.40
N HIS A 77 -11.81 -21.09 9.23
CA HIS A 77 -12.73 -22.14 8.79
C HIS A 77 -11.95 -23.32 8.22
N SER A 78 -11.44 -24.15 9.13
CA SER A 78 -11.24 -25.60 8.94
C SER A 78 -11.26 -26.30 10.31
N SER A 79 -12.31 -26.04 11.07
CA SER A 79 -12.70 -26.87 12.22
C SER A 79 -14.22 -26.99 12.19
N GLN A 80 -14.73 -27.69 11.19
CA GLN A 80 -15.99 -28.39 11.34
C GLN A 80 -15.69 -29.89 11.28
N SER A 81 -15.86 -30.47 12.46
CA SER A 81 -15.84 -31.88 12.80
C SER A 81 -16.80 -32.69 11.92
N GLY A 82 -16.42 -33.93 11.63
CA GLY A 82 -17.25 -34.96 11.01
C GLY A 82 -16.44 -36.21 10.74
#